data_AF-A0A2W7I8R0-F1
#
_entry.id   AF-A0A2W7I8R0-F1
#
_cell.length_a   1.000
_cell.length_b   1.000
_cell.length_c   1.000
_cell.angle_alpha   90.00
_cell.angle_beta   90.00
_cell.angle_gamma   90.00
#
_symmetry.space_group_name_H-M   'P 1'
#
loop_
_entity.id
_entity.type
_entity.pdbx_description
1 polymer ?
#
loop_
_entity_poly.entity_id
_entity_poly.type
_entity_poly.pdbx_seq_one_letter_code
_entity_poly.pdbx_strand_id
1 'polypeptide(L)'
;MKSKFLIPVLAMIFATGMSFTTAELGKEQAVDYIRVDNQWMAIPEIDCGQVGPNNCRAKLQDGSVHPIYDIQNLSSLKKTTSTVPFPL
;
A
#
# COMPACT_ATOMS: atom_id res chain seq x y z
N MET A 1 29.80 -23.27 36.28
CA MET A 1 28.52 -23.52 35.57
C MET A 1 27.67 -22.24 35.63
N LYS A 2 27.79 -21.30 34.67
CA LYS A 2 27.03 -20.01 34.71
C LYS A 2 26.45 -19.57 33.35
N SER A 3 26.55 -20.37 32.29
CA SER A 3 26.08 -20.01 30.93
C SER A 3 24.71 -20.62 30.56
N LYS A 4 24.24 -21.63 31.30
CA LYS A 4 23.02 -22.40 30.95
C LYS A 4 21.70 -21.62 31.10
N PHE A 5 21.72 -20.42 31.69
CA PHE A 5 20.51 -19.63 31.93
C PHE A 5 20.33 -18.46 30.93
N LEU A 6 21.38 -18.06 30.23
CA LEU A 6 21.34 -16.95 29.27
C LEU A 6 20.68 -17.35 27.94
N ILE A 7 20.89 -18.59 27.50
CA ILE A 7 20.35 -19.09 26.23
C ILE A 7 18.81 -19.15 26.23
N PRO A 8 18.11 -19.67 27.26
CA PRO A 8 16.65 -19.67 27.28
C PRO A 8 16.03 -18.27 27.32
N VAL A 9 16.64 -17.35 28.07
CA VAL A 9 16.15 -15.96 28.18
C VAL A 9 16.33 -15.22 26.85
N LEU A 10 17.47 -15.42 26.18
CA LEU A 10 17.74 -14.81 24.88
C LEU A 10 16.81 -15.38 23.79
N ALA A 11 16.54 -16.68 23.81
CA ALA A 11 15.59 -17.32 22.89
C ALA A 11 14.15 -16.77 23.08
N MET A 12 13.74 -16.50 24.31
CA MET A 12 12.43 -15.90 24.61
C MET A 12 12.33 -14.47 24.04
N ILE A 13 13.40 -13.67 24.16
CA ILE A 13 13.45 -12.30 23.62
C ILE A 13 13.41 -12.30 22.07
N PHE A 14 14.13 -13.23 21.43
CA PHE A 14 14.08 -13.35 19.97
C PHE A 14 12.71 -13.81 19.47
N ALA A 15 12.06 -14.76 20.15
CA ALA A 15 10.73 -15.23 19.78
C ALA A 15 9.65 -14.13 19.92
N THR A 16 9.71 -13.32 20.99
CA THR A 16 8.77 -12.21 21.17
C THR A 16 9.06 -11.06 20.22
N GLY A 17 10.33 -10.74 19.94
CA GLY A 17 10.71 -9.72 18.96
C GLY A 17 10.25 -10.02 17.53
N MET A 18 10.36 -11.28 17.10
CA MET A 18 9.89 -11.71 15.77
C MET A 18 8.36 -11.78 15.64
N SER A 19 7.61 -11.76 16.75
CA SER A 19 6.13 -11.76 16.71
C SER A 19 5.55 -10.45 16.17
N PHE A 20 6.33 -9.36 16.14
CA PHE A 20 5.88 -8.05 15.66
C PHE A 20 6.37 -7.72 14.25
N THR A 21 7.27 -8.50 13.66
CA THR A 21 7.85 -8.20 12.33
C THR A 21 6.94 -8.58 11.16
N THR A 22 5.80 -9.23 11.41
CA THR A 22 4.88 -9.71 10.36
C THR A 22 3.62 -8.87 10.18
N ALA A 23 3.38 -7.86 11.03
CA ALA A 23 2.09 -7.16 11.09
C ALA A 23 1.82 -6.18 9.92
N GLU A 24 2.84 -5.80 9.15
CA GLU A 24 2.74 -4.72 8.16
C GLU A 24 2.82 -5.21 6.70
N LEU A 25 3.11 -6.50 6.48
CA LEU A 25 3.29 -7.06 5.13
C LEU A 25 1.92 -7.48 4.55
N GLY A 26 1.11 -6.51 4.12
CA GLY A 26 -0.06 -6.79 3.29
C GLY A 26 -1.42 -6.30 3.81
N LYS A 27 -1.46 -5.33 4.71
CA LYS A 27 -2.72 -4.59 4.91
C LYS A 27 -2.98 -3.73 3.68
N GLU A 28 -3.94 -4.17 2.88
CA GLU A 28 -4.56 -3.35 1.85
C GLU A 28 -5.08 -2.08 2.51
N GLN A 29 -4.72 -0.94 1.93
CA GLN A 29 -4.99 0.35 2.54
C GLN A 29 -6.47 0.69 2.35
N ALA A 30 -7.05 1.38 3.31
CA ALA A 30 -8.47 1.75 3.22
C ALA A 30 -8.72 2.89 2.22
N VAL A 31 -7.66 3.49 1.69
CA VAL A 31 -7.69 4.66 0.81
C VAL A 31 -6.58 4.58 -0.24
N ASP A 32 -6.90 5.12 -1.41
CA ASP A 32 -5.98 5.36 -2.50
C ASP A 32 -5.58 6.84 -2.54
N TYR A 33 -4.61 7.19 -3.38
CA TYR A 33 -4.15 8.55 -3.56
C TYR A 33 -4.11 8.95 -5.04
N ILE A 34 -4.40 10.23 -5.30
CA ILE A 34 -4.11 10.91 -6.56
C ILE A 34 -3.22 12.12 -6.29
N ARG A 35 -2.55 12.62 -7.33
CA ARG A 35 -1.69 13.80 -7.22
C ARG A 35 -2.26 14.98 -7.99
N VAL A 36 -2.75 15.99 -7.27
CA VAL A 36 -3.35 17.21 -7.82
C VAL A 36 -2.48 18.40 -7.40
N ASP A 37 -2.05 19.24 -8.34
CA ASP A 37 -1.19 20.41 -8.08
C ASP A 37 0.03 20.10 -7.18
N ASN A 38 0.67 18.96 -7.45
CA ASN A 38 1.85 18.45 -6.73
C ASN A 38 1.58 18.03 -5.28
N GLN A 39 0.32 18.07 -4.81
CA GLN A 39 -0.13 17.59 -3.51
C GLN A 39 -0.82 16.23 -3.62
N TRP A 40 -0.70 15.42 -2.58
CA TRP A 40 -1.40 14.14 -2.48
C TRP A 40 -2.80 14.35 -1.92
N MET A 41 -3.80 13.79 -2.60
CA MET A 41 -5.19 13.78 -2.16
C MET A 41 -5.62 12.33 -1.96
N ALA A 42 -6.11 12.02 -0.75
CA ALA A 42 -6.69 10.72 -0.46
C ALA A 42 -8.07 10.60 -1.10
N ILE A 43 -8.36 9.44 -1.66
CA ILE A 43 -9.62 9.07 -2.29
C ILE A 43 -10.07 7.71 -1.74
N PRO A 44 -11.37 7.35 -1.86
CA PRO A 44 -11.81 5.98 -1.58
C PRO A 44 -11.00 4.98 -2.39
N GLU A 45 -10.72 3.81 -1.80
CA GLU A 45 -10.06 2.70 -2.48
C GLU A 45 -10.78 2.36 -3.79
N ILE A 46 -10.05 2.41 -4.91
CA ILE A 46 -10.55 2.02 -6.23
C ILE A 46 -9.97 0.66 -6.58
N ASP A 47 -10.87 -0.31 -6.72
CA ASP A 47 -10.54 -1.59 -7.35
C ASP A 47 -10.25 -1.36 -8.84
N CYS A 48 -8.96 -1.30 -9.16
CA CYS A 48 -8.45 -1.19 -10.52
C CYS A 48 -8.62 -2.47 -11.35
N GLY A 49 -9.22 -3.51 -10.78
CA GLY A 49 -9.42 -4.80 -11.40
C GLY A 49 -8.11 -5.55 -11.62
N GLN A 50 -8.00 -6.24 -12.76
CA GLN A 50 -6.83 -7.05 -13.05
C GLN A 50 -5.60 -6.20 -13.40
N VAL A 51 -4.46 -6.53 -12.79
CA VAL A 51 -3.15 -5.93 -13.11
C VAL A 51 -2.86 -6.10 -14.61
N GLY A 52 -2.47 -5.01 -15.27
CA GLY A 52 -2.22 -4.99 -16.71
C GLY A 52 -1.23 -3.89 -17.14
N PRO A 53 -1.07 -3.65 -18.44
CA PRO A 53 -0.07 -2.71 -18.95
C PRO A 53 -0.44 -1.23 -18.72
N ASN A 54 -1.71 -0.93 -18.45
CA ASN A 54 -2.19 0.43 -18.33
C ASN A 54 -2.06 0.95 -16.89
N ASN A 55 -1.92 2.25 -16.74
CA ASN A 55 -2.03 2.90 -15.44
C ASN A 55 -3.50 2.98 -15.06
N CYS A 56 -3.81 2.63 -13.81
CA CYS A 56 -5.13 2.88 -13.27
C CYS A 56 -5.32 4.38 -13.10
N ARG A 57 -6.45 4.90 -13.59
CA ARG A 57 -6.74 6.33 -13.62
C ARG A 57 -8.12 6.57 -13.09
N ALA A 58 -8.28 7.60 -12.28
CA ALA A 58 -9.58 8.08 -11.84
C ALA A 58 -9.99 9.33 -12.62
N LYS A 59 -11.29 9.51 -12.85
CA LYS A 59 -11.88 10.73 -13.39
C LYS A 59 -12.67 11.42 -12.29
N LEU A 60 -12.25 12.62 -11.91
CA LEU A 60 -12.93 13.47 -10.93
C LEU A 60 -14.21 14.09 -11.52
N GLN A 61 -15.09 14.59 -10.65
CA GLN A 61 -16.34 15.25 -11.05
C GLN A 61 -16.12 16.48 -11.93
N ASP A 62 -14.99 17.17 -11.77
CA ASP A 62 -14.57 18.30 -12.63
C ASP A 62 -14.11 17.86 -14.04
N GLY A 63 -14.05 16.55 -14.28
CA GLY A 63 -13.66 15.92 -15.54
C GLY A 63 -12.17 15.65 -15.67
N SER A 64 -11.34 16.07 -14.72
CA SER A 64 -9.89 15.83 -14.74
C SER A 64 -9.58 14.36 -14.48
N VAL A 65 -8.49 13.85 -15.08
CA VAL A 65 -8.11 12.44 -15.01
C VAL A 65 -6.73 12.30 -14.39
N HIS A 66 -6.63 11.52 -13.33
CA HIS A 66 -5.42 11.37 -12.52
C HIS A 66 -5.04 9.91 -12.34
N PRO A 67 -3.73 9.58 -12.36
CA PRO A 67 -3.26 8.25 -11.97
C PRO A 67 -3.55 7.96 -10.48
N ILE A 68 -3.88 6.71 -10.17
CA ILE A 68 -4.17 6.23 -8.81
C ILE A 68 -2.95 5.52 -8.22
N TYR A 69 -2.71 5.74 -6.93
CA TYR A 69 -1.57 5.20 -6.19
C TYR A 69 -2.02 4.59 -4.86
N ASP A 70 -1.46 3.43 -4.47
CA ASP A 70 -1.79 2.80 -3.19
C ASP A 70 -1.27 3.61 -1.98
N ILE A 71 -0.18 4.38 -2.15
CA ILE A 71 0.40 5.27 -1.14
C ILE A 71 0.80 6.61 -1.78
N GLN A 72 1.19 7.57 -0.94
CA GLN A 72 1.75 8.87 -1.32
C GLN A 72 3.18 8.76 -1.92
N ASN A 73 3.36 7.87 -2.90
CA ASN A 73 4.62 7.59 -3.55
C ASN A 73 4.40 7.42 -5.06
N LEU A 74 5.26 8.02 -5.88
CA LEU A 74 5.17 7.86 -7.34
C LEU A 74 5.41 6.42 -7.81
N SER A 75 6.11 5.61 -7.01
CA SER A 75 6.41 4.21 -7.33
C SER A 75 5.25 3.25 -7.03
N SER A 76 4.24 3.65 -6.26
CA SER A 76 3.08 2.81 -5.92
C SER A 76 1.92 2.99 -6.90
N LEU A 77 2.24 3.27 -8.16
CA LEU A 77 1.25 3.52 -9.20
C LEU A 77 0.47 2.23 -9.51
N LYS A 78 -0.85 2.26 -9.35
CA LYS A 78 -1.71 1.12 -9.64
C LYS A 78 -1.79 0.83 -11.13
N LYS A 79 -1.89 -0.45 -11.45
CA LYS A 79 -1.92 -0.98 -12.82
C LYS A 79 -3.25 -1.66 -13.10
N THR A 80 -3.69 -1.62 -14.35
CA THR A 80 -4.94 -2.21 -14.79
C THR A 80 -4.86 -2.71 -16.24
N THR A 81 -5.73 -3.63 -16.62
CA THR A 81 -6.01 -3.98 -18.02
C THR A 81 -6.96 -2.98 -18.67
N SER A 82 -7.76 -2.25 -17.89
CA SER A 82 -8.71 -1.25 -18.41
C SER A 82 -8.02 -0.08 -19.10
N THR A 83 -8.59 0.38 -20.21
CA THR A 83 -8.19 1.63 -20.87
C THR A 83 -9.04 2.82 -20.44
N VAL A 84 -10.17 2.57 -19.76
CA VAL A 84 -11.15 3.58 -19.35
C VAL A 84 -10.86 4.03 -17.90
N PRO A 85 -10.85 5.35 -17.62
CA PRO A 85 -10.72 5.84 -16.25
C PRO A 85 -11.93 5.47 -15.38
N PHE A 86 -11.68 5.14 -14.12
CA PHE A 86 -12.70 4.86 -13.11
C PHE A 86 -13.32 6.17 -12.60
N PRO A 87 -14.64 6.29 -12.46
CA PRO A 87 -15.26 7.49 -11.93
C PRO A 87 -15.03 7.64 -10.42
N LEU A 88 -14.76 8.87 -9.97
CA LEU A 88 -14.74 9.30 -8.56
C LEU A 88 -15.90 10.24 -8.24
#